data_AF-A0A2G9Y233-F1
#
_entry.id   AF-A0A2G9Y233-F1
#
_cell.length_a   1.000
_cell.length_b   1.000
_cell.length_c   1.000
_cell.angle_alpha   90.00
_cell.angle_beta   90.00
_cell.angle_gamma   90.00
#
_symmetry.space_group_name_H-M   'P 1'
#
loop_
_entity.id
_entity.type
_entity.pdbx_description
1 polymer ?
#
loop_
_entity_poly.entity_id
_entity_poly.type
_entity_poly.pdbx_seq_one_letter_code
_entity_poly.pdbx_strand_id
1 'polypeptide(L)'
;MIKLGGFMKRWAFLIPVVLLIGCEVTEGPRLPQKSEFIPPKDNRITEEMARSYVNASKYLLEAIVGHEKSLEEFIKRYNLSQDLSEVTDSVYREAHRDVAKAWDELVKGWEKSEKDAYKKAGVTEEEFNWIGGALTDSINKDIQEEIAKALGGEGR
;
A
#
# COMPACT_ATOMS: atom_id res chain seq x y z
N MET A 1 31.02 39.08 -60.04
CA MET A 1 30.62 40.50 -60.04
C MET A 1 30.51 40.93 -58.59
N ILE A 2 31.39 41.86 -58.19
CA ILE A 2 31.53 42.40 -56.83
C ILE A 2 30.61 43.61 -56.69
N LYS A 3 29.89 43.75 -55.57
CA LYS A 3 29.91 44.98 -54.76
C LYS A 3 29.22 44.80 -53.40
N LEU A 4 30.07 44.82 -52.37
CA LEU A 4 29.77 45.30 -51.03
C LEU A 4 29.34 46.79 -51.06
N GLY A 5 28.56 47.18 -50.06
CA GLY A 5 28.42 48.55 -49.57
C GLY A 5 27.41 48.52 -48.43
N GLY A 6 27.82 48.53 -47.17
CA GLY A 6 28.10 49.74 -46.38
C GLY A 6 26.87 50.03 -45.52
N PHE A 7 26.91 50.48 -44.28
CA PHE A 7 27.93 51.18 -43.52
C PHE A 7 27.51 51.18 -42.03
N MET A 8 28.51 51.27 -41.17
CA MET A 8 28.52 51.22 -39.71
C MET A 8 27.58 52.17 -38.93
N LYS A 9 27.35 51.75 -37.67
CA LYS A 9 27.28 52.56 -36.42
C LYS A 9 26.01 53.36 -36.13
N ARG A 10 25.26 52.97 -35.08
CA ARG A 10 25.34 53.60 -33.74
C ARG A 10 24.35 53.02 -32.70
N TRP A 11 24.93 52.62 -31.56
CA TRP A 11 24.49 52.92 -30.18
C TRP A 11 22.99 53.02 -29.88
N ALA A 12 22.46 52.07 -29.12
CA ALA A 12 21.89 52.34 -27.79
C ALA A 12 21.52 51.03 -27.10
N PHE A 13 22.01 50.89 -25.87
CA PHE A 13 21.48 50.00 -24.84
C PHE A 13 19.95 50.06 -24.80
N LEU A 14 19.28 48.93 -24.57
CA LEU A 14 18.29 48.84 -23.49
C LEU A 14 18.14 47.38 -23.04
N ILE A 15 18.29 47.25 -21.73
CA ILE A 15 18.34 46.11 -20.81
C ILE A 15 17.07 45.24 -20.89
N PRO A 16 17.18 43.92 -20.62
CA PRO A 16 16.11 42.93 -20.79
C PRO A 16 15.02 43.08 -19.72
N VAL A 17 13.75 43.02 -20.15
CA VAL A 17 12.62 42.78 -19.25
C VAL A 17 12.55 41.29 -18.96
N VAL A 18 13.10 40.90 -17.82
CA VAL A 18 12.87 39.59 -17.20
C VAL A 18 11.43 39.58 -16.69
N LEU A 19 10.54 38.90 -17.41
CA LEU A 19 9.22 38.54 -16.89
C LEU A 19 9.38 37.40 -15.89
N LEU A 20 9.48 37.77 -14.61
CA LEU A 20 9.24 36.88 -13.48
C LEU A 20 7.77 36.45 -13.50
N ILE A 21 7.46 35.39 -14.23
CA ILE A 21 6.26 34.60 -13.95
C ILE A 21 6.62 33.74 -12.73
N GLY A 22 6.42 34.34 -11.55
CA GLY A 22 6.36 33.58 -10.31
C GLY A 22 5.17 32.64 -10.41
N CYS A 23 5.45 31.36 -10.64
CA CYS A 23 4.53 30.30 -10.25
C CYS A 23 4.46 30.32 -8.71
N GLU A 24 3.50 31.05 -8.16
CA GLU A 24 2.98 30.76 -6.83
C GLU A 24 2.30 29.38 -6.93
N VAL A 25 3.09 28.33 -6.71
CA VAL A 25 2.57 27.02 -6.34
C VAL A 25 1.95 27.23 -4.97
N THR A 26 0.65 27.50 -4.96
CA THR A 26 -0.19 27.41 -3.78
C THR A 26 -0.13 25.97 -3.30
N GLU A 27 0.74 25.71 -2.33
CA GLU A 27 0.72 24.47 -1.57
C GLU A 27 -0.66 24.39 -0.89
N GLY A 28 -1.55 23.57 -1.45
CA GLY A 28 -2.81 23.23 -0.81
C GLY A 28 -2.57 22.64 0.59
N PRO A 29 -3.60 22.57 1.44
CA PRO A 29 -3.47 22.02 2.79
C PRO A 29 -2.82 20.63 2.71
N ARG A 30 -1.62 20.48 3.28
CA ARG A 30 -0.97 19.19 3.41
C ARG A 30 -1.91 18.33 4.25
N LEU A 31 -2.52 17.32 3.62
CA LEU A 31 -3.25 16.28 4.34
C LEU A 31 -2.35 15.78 5.47
N PRO A 32 -2.86 15.59 6.69
CA PRO A 32 -2.04 15.12 7.80
C PRO A 32 -1.32 13.85 7.35
N GLN A 33 0.02 13.93 7.28
CA GLN A 33 0.84 12.74 7.09
C GLN A 33 0.45 11.76 8.19
N LYS A 34 0.06 10.54 7.80
CA LYS A 34 -0.10 9.43 8.74
C LYS A 34 1.17 9.40 9.58
N SER A 35 1.05 9.63 10.88
CA SER A 35 2.21 9.50 11.78
C SER A 35 2.71 8.07 11.69
N GLU A 36 4.01 7.93 11.44
CA GLU A 36 4.74 6.67 11.57
C GLU A 36 4.48 6.06 12.96
N PHE A 37 4.29 4.75 13.02
CA PHE A 37 4.03 4.10 14.30
C PHE A 37 5.30 4.12 15.16
N ILE A 38 5.16 4.50 16.43
CA ILE A 38 6.30 4.51 17.37
C ILE A 38 6.03 3.45 18.44
N PRO A 39 6.80 2.35 18.48
CA PRO A 39 6.69 1.33 19.50
C PRO A 39 6.79 1.89 20.94
N PRO A 40 6.03 1.30 21.90
CA PRO A 40 6.22 1.56 23.33
C PRO A 40 7.65 1.29 23.79
N LYS A 41 8.23 2.22 24.56
CA LYS A 41 9.63 2.12 25.05
C LYS A 41 9.88 0.93 25.97
N ASP A 42 8.85 0.47 26.66
CA ASP A 42 8.89 -0.67 27.57
C ASP A 42 8.58 -2.01 26.86
N ASN A 43 8.37 -1.97 25.54
CA ASN A 43 8.02 -3.13 24.71
C ASN A 43 6.74 -3.85 25.17
N ARG A 44 5.88 -3.15 25.93
CA ARG A 44 4.61 -3.69 26.40
C ARG A 44 3.48 -3.37 25.44
N ILE A 45 2.70 -4.38 25.10
CA ILE A 45 1.47 -4.22 24.34
C ILE A 45 0.41 -3.63 25.28
N THR A 46 -0.22 -2.53 24.86
CA THR A 46 -1.34 -1.95 25.61
C THR A 46 -2.64 -2.70 25.30
N GLU A 47 -3.65 -2.56 26.16
CA GLU A 47 -4.97 -3.15 25.89
C GLU A 47 -5.61 -2.61 24.59
N GLU A 48 -5.35 -1.35 24.23
CA GLU A 48 -5.85 -0.76 22.98
C GLU A 48 -5.19 -1.43 21.78
N MET A 49 -3.87 -1.58 21.81
CA MET A 49 -3.12 -2.31 20.79
C MET A 49 -3.61 -3.75 20.66
N ALA A 50 -3.84 -4.44 21.78
CA ALA A 50 -4.38 -5.79 21.79
C ALA A 50 -5.77 -5.87 21.14
N ARG A 51 -6.68 -4.93 21.45
CA ARG A 51 -8.02 -4.87 20.83
C ARG A 51 -7.94 -4.61 19.33
N SER A 52 -7.13 -3.64 18.90
CA SER A 52 -6.94 -3.33 17.49
C SER A 52 -6.32 -4.51 16.73
N TYR A 53 -5.37 -5.22 17.34
CA TYR A 53 -4.77 -6.44 16.79
C TYR A 53 -5.79 -7.58 16.62
N VAL A 54 -6.62 -7.84 17.64
CA VAL A 54 -7.70 -8.84 17.56
C VAL A 54 -8.69 -8.48 16.44
N ASN A 55 -9.12 -7.23 16.35
CA ASN A 55 -10.04 -6.79 15.30
C ASN A 55 -9.41 -6.92 13.90
N ALA A 56 -8.15 -6.51 13.74
CA ALA A 56 -7.43 -6.66 12.48
C ALA A 56 -7.29 -8.12 12.08
N SER A 57 -6.96 -9.01 13.02
CA SER A 57 -6.86 -10.46 12.77
C SER A 57 -8.18 -11.04 12.27
N LYS A 58 -9.32 -10.63 12.85
CA LYS A 58 -10.66 -11.06 12.42
C LYS A 58 -11.01 -10.55 11.02
N TYR A 59 -10.78 -9.26 10.75
CA TYR A 59 -11.05 -8.70 9.42
C TYR A 59 -10.13 -9.25 8.34
N LEU A 60 -8.87 -9.54 8.66
CA LEU A 60 -7.94 -10.21 7.76
C LEU A 60 -8.40 -11.64 7.46
N LEU A 61 -8.88 -12.38 8.46
CA LEU A 61 -9.44 -13.72 8.24
C LEU A 61 -10.64 -13.68 7.29
N GLU A 62 -11.56 -12.73 7.48
CA GLU A 62 -12.68 -12.52 6.56
C GLU A 62 -12.19 -12.19 5.13
N ALA A 63 -11.18 -11.34 5.00
CA ALA A 63 -10.59 -10.98 3.72
C ALA A 63 -9.91 -12.19 3.04
N ILE A 64 -9.19 -13.03 3.79
CA ILE A 64 -8.55 -14.25 3.31
C ILE A 64 -9.61 -15.21 2.74
N VAL A 65 -10.66 -15.51 3.53
CA VAL A 65 -11.75 -16.40 3.08
C VAL A 65 -12.46 -15.86 1.84
N GLY A 66 -12.63 -14.53 1.73
CA GLY A 66 -13.17 -13.91 0.53
C GLY A 66 -12.24 -14.00 -0.69
N HIS A 67 -10.94 -13.86 -0.47
CA HIS A 67 -9.93 -13.94 -1.52
C HIS A 67 -9.75 -15.38 -2.03
N GLU A 68 -9.76 -16.38 -1.13
CA GLU A 68 -9.71 -17.80 -1.49
C GLU A 68 -10.83 -18.16 -2.47
N LYS A 69 -12.07 -17.75 -2.20
CA LYS A 69 -13.20 -17.94 -3.13
C LYS A 69 -12.96 -17.27 -4.48
N SER A 70 -12.45 -16.03 -4.46
CA SER A 70 -12.15 -15.29 -5.69
C SER A 70 -11.05 -15.97 -6.51
N LEU A 71 -10.07 -16.58 -5.84
CA LEU A 71 -8.99 -17.33 -6.44
C LEU A 71 -9.48 -18.65 -7.06
N GLU A 72 -10.33 -19.40 -6.35
CA GLU A 72 -10.96 -20.61 -6.87
C GLU A 72 -11.81 -20.31 -8.13
N GLU A 73 -12.60 -19.23 -8.10
CA GLU A 73 -13.37 -18.78 -9.25
C GLU A 73 -12.48 -18.37 -10.43
N PHE A 74 -11.36 -17.70 -10.16
CA PHE A 74 -10.37 -17.31 -11.17
C PHE A 74 -9.74 -18.55 -11.83
N ILE A 75 -9.25 -19.50 -11.03
CA ILE A 75 -8.67 -20.77 -11.51
C ILE A 75 -9.67 -21.51 -12.40
N LYS A 76 -10.92 -21.63 -11.94
CA LYS A 76 -11.98 -22.31 -12.68
C LYS A 76 -12.33 -21.60 -13.98
N ARG A 77 -12.44 -20.27 -13.96
CA ARG A 77 -12.82 -19.45 -15.13
C ARG A 77 -11.83 -19.60 -16.27
N TYR A 78 -10.54 -19.64 -15.96
CA TYR A 78 -9.46 -19.69 -16.93
C TYR A 78 -8.86 -21.09 -17.11
N ASN A 79 -9.41 -22.10 -16.43
CA ASN A 79 -8.95 -23.49 -16.45
C ASN A 79 -7.44 -23.61 -16.17
N LEU A 80 -7.00 -22.93 -15.11
CA LEU A 80 -5.60 -22.91 -14.70
C LEU A 80 -5.26 -24.09 -13.80
N SER A 81 -3.97 -24.37 -13.67
CA SER A 81 -3.45 -25.24 -12.63
C SER A 81 -3.70 -24.68 -11.22
N GLN A 82 -3.75 -25.57 -10.22
CA GLN A 82 -3.92 -25.17 -8.83
C GLN A 82 -2.69 -24.45 -8.26
N ASP A 83 -1.50 -24.72 -8.80
CA ASP A 83 -0.26 -24.06 -8.38
C ASP A 83 -0.05 -22.70 -9.05
N LEU A 84 -0.93 -22.31 -9.98
CA LEU A 84 -0.93 -21.02 -10.65
C LEU A 84 0.38 -20.73 -11.40
N SER A 85 1.12 -21.77 -11.80
CA SER A 85 2.38 -21.64 -12.55
C SER A 85 2.22 -20.78 -13.80
N GLU A 86 1.08 -20.85 -14.48
CA GLU A 86 0.79 -20.09 -15.71
C GLU A 86 0.79 -18.56 -15.49
N VAL A 87 0.28 -18.06 -14.36
CA VAL A 87 0.25 -16.61 -14.08
C VAL A 87 1.60 -16.06 -13.60
N THR A 88 2.58 -16.93 -13.38
CA THR A 88 3.97 -16.55 -13.11
C THR A 88 4.87 -16.65 -14.34
N ASP A 89 4.44 -17.39 -15.36
CA ASP A 89 5.15 -17.57 -16.63
C ASP A 89 4.96 -16.34 -17.55
N SER A 90 6.07 -15.68 -17.90
CA SER A 90 6.04 -14.49 -18.75
C SER A 90 5.52 -14.75 -20.17
N VAL A 91 5.85 -15.92 -20.76
CA VAL A 91 5.41 -16.30 -22.11
C VAL A 91 3.91 -16.56 -22.11
N TYR A 92 3.40 -17.28 -21.10
CA TYR A 92 1.97 -17.51 -20.95
C TYR A 92 1.20 -16.20 -20.81
N ARG A 93 1.66 -15.30 -19.93
CA ARG A 93 1.03 -13.99 -19.71
C ARG A 93 1.05 -13.08 -20.94
N GLU A 94 2.10 -13.15 -21.75
CA GLU A 94 2.17 -12.40 -23.00
C GLU A 94 1.14 -12.90 -24.02
N ALA A 95 0.98 -14.22 -24.12
CA ALA A 95 -0.01 -14.86 -24.99
C ALA A 95 -1.46 -14.70 -24.48
N HIS A 96 -1.67 -14.63 -23.17
CA HIS A 96 -3.00 -14.59 -22.52
C HIS A 96 -3.18 -13.29 -21.72
N ARG A 97 -3.23 -12.17 -22.44
CA ARG A 97 -3.28 -10.81 -21.85
C ARG A 97 -4.52 -10.56 -20.99
N ASP A 98 -5.63 -11.23 -21.30
CA ASP A 98 -6.86 -11.18 -20.52
C ASP A 98 -6.71 -11.89 -19.18
N VAL A 99 -6.09 -13.08 -19.15
CA VAL A 99 -5.74 -13.79 -17.92
C VAL A 99 -4.80 -12.96 -17.06
N ALA A 100 -3.75 -12.39 -17.67
CA ALA A 100 -2.80 -11.55 -16.97
C ALA A 100 -3.46 -10.30 -16.35
N LYS A 101 -4.38 -9.66 -17.08
CA LYS A 101 -5.13 -8.51 -16.57
C LYS A 101 -6.05 -8.90 -15.41
N ALA A 102 -6.77 -10.01 -15.54
CA ALA A 102 -7.66 -10.49 -14.48
C ALA A 102 -6.87 -10.90 -13.22
N TRP A 103 -5.67 -11.46 -13.38
CA TRP A 103 -4.74 -11.72 -12.28
C TRP A 103 -4.32 -10.43 -11.59
N ASP A 104 -3.88 -9.41 -12.34
CA ASP A 104 -3.49 -8.12 -11.76
C ASP A 104 -4.66 -7.45 -11.01
N GLU A 105 -5.90 -7.59 -11.50
CA GLU A 105 -7.10 -7.11 -10.82
C GLU A 105 -7.40 -7.88 -9.53
N LEU A 106 -7.22 -9.21 -9.55
CA LEU A 106 -7.38 -10.07 -8.38
C LEU A 106 -6.38 -9.72 -7.26
N VAL A 107 -5.11 -9.51 -7.61
CA VAL A 107 -4.05 -9.09 -6.67
C VAL A 107 -4.35 -7.71 -6.08
N LYS A 108 -4.76 -6.73 -6.91
CA LYS A 108 -5.19 -5.41 -6.41
C LYS A 108 -6.41 -5.50 -5.48
N GLY A 109 -7.32 -6.42 -5.76
CA GLY A 109 -8.48 -6.71 -4.91
C GLY A 109 -8.07 -7.22 -3.53
N TRP A 110 -7.06 -8.08 -3.46
CA TRP A 110 -6.45 -8.54 -2.21
C TRP A 110 -5.81 -7.38 -1.43
N GLU A 111 -4.88 -6.66 -2.05
CA GLU A 111 -4.17 -5.54 -1.39
C GLU A 111 -5.12 -4.49 -0.83
N LYS A 112 -6.23 -4.23 -1.52
CA LYS A 112 -7.27 -3.32 -1.04
C LYS A 112 -7.98 -3.88 0.18
N SER A 113 -8.39 -5.15 0.15
CA SER A 113 -9.10 -5.80 1.25
C SER A 113 -8.23 -5.86 2.51
N GLU A 114 -6.94 -6.15 2.36
CA GLU A 114 -5.96 -6.12 3.45
C GLU A 114 -5.84 -4.71 4.07
N LYS A 115 -5.64 -3.68 3.25
CA LYS A 115 -5.58 -2.28 3.72
C LYS A 115 -6.87 -1.85 4.41
N ASP A 116 -8.02 -2.28 3.91
CA ASP A 116 -9.31 -2.00 4.51
C ASP A 116 -9.49 -2.72 5.86
N ALA A 117 -8.94 -3.93 6.04
CA ALA A 117 -8.96 -4.65 7.32
C ALA A 117 -8.20 -3.86 8.40
N TYR A 118 -6.97 -3.43 8.13
CA TYR A 118 -6.19 -2.60 9.05
C TYR A 118 -6.90 -1.27 9.37
N LYS A 119 -7.43 -0.60 8.34
CA LYS A 119 -8.17 0.65 8.51
C LYS A 119 -9.41 0.48 9.39
N LYS A 120 -10.21 -0.57 9.19
CA LYS A 120 -11.40 -0.87 10.01
C LYS A 120 -11.05 -1.16 11.46
N ALA A 121 -9.91 -1.83 11.68
CA ALA A 121 -9.41 -2.14 13.01
C ALA A 121 -8.74 -0.95 13.72
N GLY A 122 -8.51 0.17 13.02
CA GLY A 122 -7.84 1.33 13.58
C GLY A 122 -6.34 1.13 13.82
N VAL A 123 -5.71 0.21 13.08
CA VAL A 123 -4.28 -0.13 13.21
C VAL A 123 -3.56 0.10 11.90
N THR A 124 -2.25 0.37 11.94
CA THR A 124 -1.40 0.29 10.73
C THR A 124 -0.86 -1.12 10.55
N GLU A 125 -0.44 -1.47 9.34
CA GLU A 125 0.27 -2.74 9.09
C GLU A 125 1.56 -2.85 9.93
N GLU A 126 2.29 -1.74 10.04
CA GLU A 126 3.50 -1.65 10.85
C GLU A 126 3.23 -1.93 12.33
N GLU A 127 2.20 -1.30 12.90
CA GLU A 127 1.79 -1.55 14.28
C GLU A 127 1.30 -2.99 14.47
N PHE A 128 0.50 -3.52 13.55
CA PHE A 128 0.02 -4.90 13.58
C PHE A 128 1.19 -5.89 13.60
N ASN A 129 2.17 -5.71 12.71
CA ASN A 129 3.36 -6.55 12.63
C ASN A 129 4.23 -6.43 13.89
N TRP A 130 4.37 -5.21 14.43
CA TRP A 130 5.09 -4.99 15.68
C TRP A 130 4.42 -5.72 16.85
N ILE A 131 3.09 -5.62 17.00
CA ILE A 131 2.34 -6.34 18.04
C ILE A 131 2.54 -7.85 17.87
N GLY A 132 2.43 -8.36 16.64
CA GLY A 132 2.67 -9.78 16.33
C GLY A 132 4.06 -10.26 16.77
N GLY A 133 5.10 -9.44 16.57
CA GLY A 133 6.45 -9.70 17.08
C GLY A 133 6.53 -9.64 18.60
N ALA A 134 6.01 -8.58 19.21
CA ALA A 134 6.05 -8.35 20.66
C ALA A 134 5.27 -9.42 21.46
N LEU A 135 4.29 -10.10 20.86
CA LEU A 135 3.58 -11.23 21.47
C LEU A 135 4.46 -12.47 21.71
N THR A 136 5.64 -12.54 21.08
CA THR A 136 6.61 -13.62 21.33
C THR A 136 7.44 -13.41 22.60
N ASP A 137 7.45 -12.18 23.13
CA ASP A 137 8.21 -11.83 24.33
C ASP A 137 7.44 -12.16 25.60
N SER A 138 8.13 -12.74 26.59
CA SER A 138 7.53 -13.14 27.87
C SER A 138 6.97 -11.98 28.70
N ILE A 139 7.39 -10.73 28.42
CA ILE A 139 6.87 -9.53 29.09
C ILE A 139 5.39 -9.27 28.78
N ASN A 140 4.90 -9.80 27.64
CA ASN A 140 3.53 -9.66 27.14
C ASN A 140 2.70 -10.94 27.30
N LYS A 141 3.13 -11.88 28.16
CA LYS A 141 2.47 -13.19 28.32
C LYS A 141 1.00 -13.06 28.75
N ASP A 142 0.68 -12.11 29.61
CA ASP A 142 -0.68 -11.78 30.03
C ASP A 142 -1.55 -11.37 28.83
N ILE A 143 -1.07 -10.41 28.02
CA ILE A 143 -1.76 -9.97 26.81
C ILE A 143 -1.86 -11.09 25.77
N GLN A 144 -0.83 -11.93 25.64
CA GLN A 144 -0.84 -13.09 24.75
C GLN A 144 -2.00 -14.04 25.08
N GLU A 145 -2.22 -14.33 26.36
CA GLU A 145 -3.33 -15.18 26.81
C GLU A 145 -4.69 -14.53 26.54
N GLU A 146 -4.82 -13.21 26.70
CA GLU A 146 -6.05 -12.48 26.40
C GLU A 146 -6.38 -12.50 24.91
N ILE A 147 -5.41 -12.19 24.05
CA ILE A 147 -5.57 -12.23 22.60
C ILE A 147 -5.90 -13.65 22.13
N ALA A 148 -5.20 -14.66 22.65
CA ALA A 148 -5.48 -16.06 22.33
C ALA A 148 -6.91 -16.47 22.69
N LYS A 149 -7.44 -16.01 23.83
CA LYS A 149 -8.86 -16.22 24.20
C LYS A 149 -9.80 -15.48 23.27
N ALA A 150 -9.48 -14.25 22.88
CA ALA A 150 -10.34 -13.45 22.00
C ALA A 150 -10.41 -13.99 20.56
N LEU A 151 -9.34 -14.66 20.11
CA LEU A 151 -9.26 -15.30 18.78
C LEU A 151 -9.72 -16.77 18.80
N GLY A 152 -9.47 -17.50 19.89
CA GLY A 152 -9.89 -18.89 20.07
C GLY A 152 -11.29 -19.07 20.68
N GLY A 153 -11.89 -17.97 21.15
CA GLY A 153 -13.15 -17.91 21.90
C GLY A 153 -14.42 -17.75 21.06
N GLU A 154 -14.35 -18.09 19.77
CA GLU A 154 -15.52 -18.55 18.99
C GLU A 154 -15.13 -19.91 18.40
N GLY A 155 -15.15 -20.92 19.27
CA GLY A 155 -15.19 -22.30 18.82
C GLY A 155 -16.53 -22.56 18.14
N ARG A 156 -16.45 -23.07 16.91
CA ARG A 156 -17.42 -23.97 16.26
C ARG A 156 -18.86 -23.49 16.07
#